data_AF-A0A530L6Z6-F1
#
_entry.id   AF-A0A530L6Z6-F1
#
_cell.length_a   1.000
_cell.length_b   1.000
_cell.length_c   1.000
_cell.angle_alpha   90.00
_cell.angle_beta   90.00
_cell.angle_gamma   90.00
#
_symmetry.space_group_name_H-M   'P 1'
#
loop_
_entity.id
_entity.type
_entity.pdbx_description
1 polymer ?
#
loop_
_entity_poly.entity_id
_entity_poly.type
_entity_poly.pdbx_seq_one_letter_code
_entity_poly.pdbx_strand_id
1 'polypeptide(L)'
;AEETGNGAAGVIADPRFSEIAPDLAFSLHNLPGVPFGEVRIKPGVVNCASRGMRILLGGKTAHSSMPETGVSPMMAVSQLMPALPALGRGTFADDDFSMVT
;
A
#
# COMPACT_ATOMS: atom_id res chain seq x y z
N ALA A 1 11.98 -2.41 8.40
CA ALA A 1 12.51 -1.62 7.26
C ALA A 1 11.84 -2.05 5.96
N GLU A 2 11.66 -3.35 5.73
CA GLU A 2 10.89 -3.88 4.59
C GLU A 2 9.42 -3.41 4.64
N GLU A 3 8.73 -3.66 5.77
CA GLU A 3 7.33 -3.26 6.02
C GLU A 3 7.00 -1.76 5.84
N THR A 4 8.01 -0.89 5.82
CA THR A 4 7.84 0.57 5.63
C THR A 4 8.30 1.03 4.25
N GLY A 5 8.72 0.13 3.37
CA GLY A 5 9.30 0.42 2.06
C GLY A 5 10.71 1.04 2.10
N ASN A 6 11.31 1.19 3.28
CA ASN A 6 12.56 1.93 3.45
C ASN A 6 13.82 1.05 3.33
N GLY A 7 13.68 -0.28 3.48
CA GLY A 7 14.81 -1.21 3.54
C GLY A 7 15.62 -1.23 2.24
N ALA A 8 14.98 -1.63 1.14
CA ALA A 8 15.63 -1.72 -0.16
C ALA A 8 16.17 -0.36 -0.62
N ALA A 9 15.37 0.70 -0.47
CA ALA A 9 15.79 2.06 -0.80
C ALA A 9 17.04 2.51 -0.02
N GLY A 10 17.09 2.21 1.29
CA GLY A 10 18.25 2.53 2.13
C GLY A 10 19.49 1.73 1.75
N VAL A 11 19.35 0.44 1.43
CA VAL A 11 20.47 -0.40 0.97
C VAL A 11 21.04 0.12 -0.35
N ILE A 12 20.17 0.44 -1.32
CA ILE A 12 20.59 0.95 -2.62
C ILE A 12 21.26 2.34 -2.51
N ALA A 13 20.82 3.15 -1.55
CA ALA A 13 21.39 4.47 -1.30
C ALA A 13 22.78 4.43 -0.62
N ASP A 14 23.18 3.31 -0.04
CA ASP A 14 24.51 3.16 0.56
C ASP A 14 25.58 3.15 -0.54
N PRO A 15 26.63 4.01 -0.48
CA PRO A 15 27.68 4.03 -1.49
C PRO A 15 28.36 2.69 -1.73
N ARG A 16 28.44 1.84 -0.69
CA ARG A 16 29.04 0.49 -0.76
C ARG A 16 28.21 -0.48 -1.61
N PHE A 17 26.92 -0.21 -1.83
CA PHE A 17 26.07 -1.05 -2.65
C PHE A 17 26.55 -1.13 -4.09
N SER A 18 27.22 -0.08 -4.59
CA SER A 18 27.79 -0.06 -5.95
C SER A 18 28.87 -1.13 -6.18
N GLU A 19 29.45 -1.69 -5.11
CA GLU A 19 30.43 -2.77 -5.17
C GLU A 19 29.77 -4.16 -5.30
N ILE A 20 28.45 -4.26 -5.08
CA ILE A 20 27.68 -5.49 -5.13
C ILE A 20 27.13 -5.68 -6.55
N ALA A 21 27.79 -6.52 -7.36
CA ALA A 21 27.44 -6.78 -8.75
C ALA A 21 27.26 -8.29 -9.04
N PRO A 22 26.20 -8.94 -8.53
CA PRO A 22 25.96 -10.35 -8.79
C PRO A 22 25.36 -10.58 -10.18
N ASP A 23 25.64 -11.74 -10.78
CA ASP A 23 24.96 -12.18 -12.01
C ASP A 23 23.46 -12.48 -11.78
N LEU A 24 23.12 -12.87 -10.55
CA LEU A 24 21.77 -13.28 -10.16
C LEU A 24 21.45 -12.79 -8.74
N ALA A 25 20.23 -12.30 -8.54
CA ALA A 25 19.69 -11.93 -7.24
C ALA A 25 18.40 -12.72 -6.96
N PHE A 26 18.31 -13.30 -5.77
CA PHE A 26 17.17 -14.11 -5.35
C PHE A 26 16.56 -13.54 -4.07
N SER A 27 15.24 -13.55 -4.00
CA SER A 27 14.48 -13.21 -2.79
C SER A 27 13.43 -14.29 -2.54
N LEU A 28 13.23 -14.65 -1.27
CA LEU A 28 12.27 -15.65 -0.85
C LEU A 28 11.26 -14.99 0.09
N HIS A 29 10.00 -15.36 -0.04
CA HIS A 29 8.95 -14.98 0.90
C HIS A 29 8.15 -16.23 1.24
N ASN A 30 8.00 -16.53 2.53
CA ASN A 30 7.13 -17.62 2.96
C ASN A 30 5.68 -17.22 2.65
N LEU A 31 4.96 -18.05 1.90
CA LEU A 31 3.57 -17.78 1.52
C LEU A 31 2.65 -18.76 2.26
N PRO A 32 1.91 -18.30 3.29
CA PRO A 32 0.91 -19.14 3.95
C PRO A 32 -0.09 -19.72 2.93
N GLY A 33 -0.40 -21.00 3.07
CA GLY A 33 -1.26 -21.74 2.13
C GLY A 33 -0.53 -22.48 1.02
N VAL A 34 0.79 -22.30 0.88
CA VAL A 34 1.63 -23.17 0.01
C VAL A 34 2.11 -24.37 0.83
N PRO A 35 1.96 -25.62 0.32
CA PRO A 35 2.49 -26.80 1.00
C PRO A 35 4.00 -26.75 1.27
N PHE A 36 4.42 -27.40 2.34
CA PHE A 36 5.84 -27.47 2.68
C PHE A 36 6.65 -28.18 1.57
N GLY A 37 7.78 -27.59 1.20
CA GLY A 37 8.65 -28.11 0.14
C GLY A 37 8.26 -27.66 -1.27
N GLU A 38 7.15 -26.92 -1.44
CA GLU A 38 6.77 -26.34 -2.73
C GLU A 38 7.29 -24.90 -2.90
N VAL A 39 7.69 -24.57 -4.12
CA VAL A 39 8.09 -23.22 -4.54
C VAL A 39 7.21 -22.79 -5.70
N ARG A 40 6.66 -21.58 -5.62
CA ARG A 40 5.89 -20.97 -6.70
C ARG A 40 6.69 -19.85 -7.35
N ILE A 41 6.71 -19.83 -8.68
CA ILE A 41 7.37 -18.80 -9.49
C ILE A 41 6.40 -18.33 -10.58
N LYS A 42 6.47 -17.04 -10.92
CA LYS A 42 5.76 -16.45 -12.07
C LYS A 42 6.78 -15.63 -12.86
N PRO A 43 6.87 -15.77 -14.19
CA PRO A 43 7.66 -14.88 -15.02
C PRO A 43 7.04 -13.47 -15.02
N GLY A 44 7.87 -12.43 -14.98
CA GLY A 44 7.41 -11.04 -14.98
C GLY A 44 7.02 -10.52 -13.58
N VAL A 45 5.91 -9.79 -13.49
CA VAL A 45 5.49 -9.09 -12.26
C VAL A 45 4.90 -10.08 -11.26
N VAL A 46 5.48 -10.12 -10.06
CA VAL A 46 5.07 -11.01 -8.96
C VAL A 46 4.40 -10.26 -7.80
N ASN A 47 4.79 -9.01 -7.55
CA ASN A 47 4.29 -8.20 -6.43
C ASN A 47 3.78 -6.84 -6.92
N CYS A 48 2.87 -6.23 -6.16
CA CYS A 48 2.34 -4.90 -6.44
C CYS A 48 3.19 -3.80 -5.80
N ALA A 49 3.28 -2.65 -6.46
CA ALA A 49 3.72 -1.44 -5.79
C ALA A 49 2.71 -1.07 -4.69
N SER A 50 3.20 -0.67 -3.52
CA SER A 50 2.36 -0.27 -2.39
C SER A 50 2.77 1.12 -1.90
N ARG A 51 1.76 1.93 -1.54
CA ARG A 51 1.97 3.25 -0.94
C ARG A 51 0.86 3.54 0.06
N GLY A 52 1.26 3.94 1.27
CA GLY A 52 0.32 4.45 2.26
C GLY A 52 -0.18 5.86 1.94
N MET A 53 -1.44 6.15 2.30
CA MET A 53 -2.06 7.47 2.16
C MET A 53 -2.67 7.91 3.50
N ARG A 54 -2.66 9.22 3.76
CA ARG A 54 -3.37 9.83 4.90
C ARG A 54 -4.22 10.99 4.39
N ILE A 55 -5.52 10.97 4.70
CA ILE A 55 -6.46 12.04 4.38
C ILE A 55 -6.78 12.80 5.66
N LEU A 56 -6.48 14.10 5.69
CA LEU A 56 -6.87 14.98 6.78
C LEU A 56 -8.08 15.80 6.34
N LEU A 57 -9.19 15.66 7.07
CA LEU A 57 -10.43 16.39 6.79
C LEU A 57 -10.64 17.45 7.88
N GLY A 58 -10.67 18.71 7.47
CA GLY A 58 -10.92 19.85 8.35
C GLY A 58 -12.42 20.11 8.54
N GLY A 59 -12.74 20.77 9.64
CA GLY A 59 -14.09 21.21 9.97
C GLY A 59 -14.08 22.47 10.84
N LYS A 60 -15.25 22.86 11.33
CA LYS A 60 -15.43 24.00 12.24
C LYS A 60 -16.25 23.56 13.44
N THR A 61 -15.77 23.85 14.64
CA THR A 61 -16.50 23.57 15.88
C THR A 61 -17.67 24.55 16.06
N ALA A 62 -18.68 24.12 16.82
CA ALA A 62 -19.87 24.91 17.13
C ALA A 62 -20.12 24.96 18.63
N HIS A 63 -20.82 26.00 19.09
CA HIS A 63 -21.44 25.97 20.41
C HIS A 63 -22.49 24.83 20.43
N SER A 64 -22.59 24.09 21.53
CA SER A 64 -23.46 22.90 21.60
C SER A 64 -24.94 23.21 21.36
N SER A 65 -25.38 24.43 21.66
CA SER A 65 -26.74 24.91 21.40
C SER A 65 -26.95 25.53 20.01
N MET A 66 -25.92 25.62 19.16
CA MET A 66 -25.98 26.21 17.81
C MET A 66 -25.24 25.31 16.78
N PRO A 67 -25.62 24.02 16.66
CA PRO A 67 -24.90 23.05 15.82
C PRO A 67 -24.79 23.46 14.35
N GLU A 68 -25.74 24.23 13.82
CA GLU A 68 -25.77 24.75 12.46
C GLU A 68 -24.61 25.70 12.11
N THR A 69 -23.91 26.22 13.13
CA THR A 69 -22.76 27.10 12.94
C THR A 69 -21.45 26.35 12.70
N GLY A 70 -21.46 25.03 12.88
CA GLY A 70 -20.33 24.13 12.70
C GLY A 70 -20.23 23.57 11.28
N VAL A 71 -19.08 22.97 10.97
CA VAL A 71 -18.85 22.26 9.72
C VAL A 71 -18.26 20.90 10.07
N SER A 72 -19.06 19.85 9.90
CA SER A 72 -18.62 18.48 10.15
C SER A 72 -18.03 17.86 8.87
N PRO A 73 -16.85 17.20 8.93
CA PRO A 73 -16.32 16.45 7.79
C PRO A 73 -17.06 15.13 7.55
N MET A 74 -18.07 14.78 8.35
CA MET A 74 -18.75 13.47 8.32
C MET A 74 -19.26 13.12 6.91
N MET A 75 -19.88 14.06 6.19
CA MET A 75 -20.37 13.79 4.84
C MET A 75 -19.24 13.43 3.85
N ALA A 76 -18.09 14.09 3.95
CA ALA A 76 -16.93 13.76 3.14
C ALA A 76 -16.38 12.37 3.47
N VAL A 77 -16.30 12.02 4.76
CA VAL A 77 -15.93 10.67 5.22
C VAL A 77 -16.88 9.62 4.63
N SER A 78 -18.19 9.82 4.78
CA SER A 78 -19.20 8.87 4.32
C SER A 78 -19.16 8.64 2.80
N GLN A 79 -18.81 9.66 2.02
CA GLN A 79 -18.63 9.52 0.57
C GLN A 79 -17.32 8.81 0.21
N LEU A 80 -16.23 9.09 0.93
CA LEU A 80 -14.92 8.49 0.68
C LEU A 80 -14.90 6.99 1.01
N MET A 81 -15.60 6.57 2.06
CA MET A 81 -15.59 5.17 2.53
C MET A 81 -15.91 4.14 1.43
N PRO A 82 -16.99 4.27 0.64
CA PRO A 82 -17.23 3.37 -0.49
C PRO A 82 -16.44 3.73 -1.75
N ALA A 83 -16.12 5.01 -1.95
CA ALA A 83 -15.46 5.47 -3.17
C ALA A 83 -14.00 5.00 -3.26
N LEU A 84 -13.27 4.95 -2.15
CA LEU A 84 -11.86 4.55 -2.15
C LEU A 84 -11.68 3.07 -2.56
N PRO A 85 -12.36 2.08 -1.94
CA PRO A 85 -12.27 0.69 -2.39
C PRO A 85 -12.73 0.45 -3.83
N ALA A 86 -13.67 1.27 -4.33
CA ALA A 86 -14.15 1.18 -5.71
C ALA A 86 -13.11 1.60 -6.77
N LEU A 87 -11.97 2.17 -6.38
CA LEU A 87 -10.84 2.44 -7.27
C LEU A 87 -9.98 1.20 -7.56
N GLY A 88 -10.14 0.13 -6.77
CA GLY A 88 -9.48 -1.15 -7.04
C GLY A 88 -10.04 -1.83 -8.28
N ARG A 89 -9.21 -2.62 -8.97
CA ARG A 89 -9.59 -3.37 -10.17
C ARG A 89 -8.88 -4.71 -10.27
N GLY A 90 -9.51 -5.64 -10.98
CA GLY A 90 -8.96 -6.95 -11.29
C GLY A 90 -8.85 -7.88 -10.07
N THR A 91 -8.10 -8.94 -10.26
CA THR A 91 -7.79 -9.98 -9.28
C THR A 91 -6.28 -10.14 -9.16
N PHE A 92 -5.77 -10.80 -8.11
CA PHE A 92 -4.33 -11.02 -7.92
C PHE A 92 -3.61 -11.73 -9.09
N ALA A 93 -4.35 -12.36 -10.01
CA ALA A 93 -3.78 -12.99 -11.20
C ALA A 93 -3.51 -12.00 -12.34
N ASP A 94 -4.17 -10.84 -12.33
CA ASP A 94 -4.13 -9.85 -13.41
C ASP A 94 -2.91 -8.94 -13.28
N ASP A 95 -2.24 -8.65 -14.41
CA ASP A 95 -1.05 -7.79 -14.40
C ASP A 95 -1.36 -6.32 -14.09
N ASP A 96 -2.62 -5.89 -14.25
CA ASP A 96 -3.08 -4.53 -13.97
C ASP A 96 -3.86 -4.41 -12.64
N PHE A 97 -3.81 -5.46 -11.81
CA PHE A 97 -4.44 -5.51 -10.50
C PHE A 97 -4.09 -4.28 -9.65
N SER A 98 -5.12 -3.71 -9.02
CA SER A 98 -4.94 -2.69 -8.01
C SER A 98 -5.93 -2.90 -6.86
N MET A 99 -5.48 -2.56 -5.66
CA MET A 99 -6.30 -2.58 -4.47
C MET A 99 -6.15 -1.26 -3.75
N VAL A 100 -7.28 -0.70 -3.32
CA VAL A 100 -7.33 0.49 -2.47
C VAL A 100 -8.16 0.11 -1.25
N THR A 101 -7.63 0.41 -0.07
CA THR A 101 -8.23 0.09 1.24
C THR A 101 -8.37 1.33 2.08
#